data_AF-A0A938JER7-F1
#
_entry.id   AF-A0A938JER7-F1
#
_cell.length_a   1.000
_cell.length_b   1.000
_cell.length_c   1.000
_cell.angle_alpha   90.00
_cell.angle_beta   90.00
_cell.angle_gamma   90.00
#
_symmetry.space_group_name_H-M   'P 1'
#
loop_
_entity.id
_entity.type
_entity.pdbx_description
1 polymer ?
#
loop_
_entity_poly.entity_id
_entity_poly.type
_entity_poly.pdbx_seq_one_letter_code
_entity_poly.pdbx_strand_id
1 'polypeptide(L)' 'MKVLLDTSVLIARERRGLVLDELLEPLVSAVTIGELSLGVELARDVEERAAREATLEAVESGFDVPDVDHGVGLAY' A
#
# COMPACT_ATOMS: atom_id res chain seq x y z
N MET A 1 19.23 -0.91 1.29
CA MET A 1 18.55 -1.03 2.61
C MET A 1 17.08 -0.97 2.32
N LYS A 2 16.32 -2.00 2.69
CA LYS A 2 14.90 -2.07 2.34
C LYS A 2 14.06 -1.22 3.29
N VAL A 3 13.02 -0.58 2.75
CA VAL A 3 12.09 0.25 3.52
C VAL A 3 10.69 -0.31 3.33
N LEU A 4 10.01 -0.64 4.42
CA LEU A 4 8.62 -1.08 4.38
C LEU A 4 7.71 0.15 4.44
N LEU A 5 6.91 0.36 3.39
CA LEU A 5 5.96 1.46 3.33
C LEU A 5 4.70 1.11 4.12
N ASP A 6 4.32 2.02 5.01
CA ASP A 6 3.02 1.97 5.67
C ASP A 6 1.89 2.42 4.72
N THR A 7 0.68 1.95 4.96
CA THR A 7 -0.51 2.29 4.17
C THR A 7 -0.75 3.79 4.12
N SER A 8 -0.48 4.53 5.21
CA SER A 8 -0.66 5.98 5.24
C SER A 8 0.26 6.73 4.28
N VAL A 9 1.45 6.20 3.97
CA VAL A 9 2.39 6.76 2.98
C VAL A 9 1.82 6.65 1.57
N LEU A 10 1.22 5.50 1.25
CA LEU A 10 0.59 5.25 -0.05
C LEU A 10 -0.68 6.10 -0.23
N ILE A 11 -1.48 6.25 0.83
CA ILE A 11 -2.63 7.17 0.83
C ILE A 11 -2.17 8.62 0.67
N ALA A 12 -1.06 9.02 1.29
CA ALA A 12 -0.50 10.35 1.10
C ALA A 12 -0.01 10.57 -0.33
N ARG A 13 0.55 9.55 -0.99
CA ARG A 13 0.89 9.58 -2.41
C ARG A 13 -0.35 9.78 -3.29
N GLU A 14 -1.41 8.99 -3.07
CA GLU A 14 -2.70 9.14 -3.77
C GLU A 14 -3.26 10.56 -3.64
N ARG A 15 -3.37 11.06 -2.40
CA ARG A 15 -4.16 12.27 -2.11
C ARG A 15 -3.38 13.56 -2.22
N ARG A 16 -2.06 13.51 -2.04
CA ARG A 16 -1.18 14.68 -1.93
C ARG A 16 -0.01 14.65 -2.89
N GLY A 17 0.13 13.60 -3.71
CA GLY A 17 1.22 13.47 -4.68
C GLY A 17 2.59 13.31 -4.02
N LEU A 18 2.66 12.66 -2.86
CA LEU A 18 3.95 12.32 -2.23
C LEU A 18 4.85 11.55 -3.20
N VAL A 19 6.06 12.06 -3.41
CA VAL A 19 7.08 11.47 -4.30
C VAL A 19 7.91 10.47 -3.50
N LEU A 20 8.13 9.28 -4.06
CA LEU A 20 8.85 8.17 -3.40
C LEU A 20 10.17 7.82 -4.11
N ASP A 21 10.56 8.61 -5.12
CA ASP A 21 11.60 8.26 -6.10
C ASP A 21 13.01 8.11 -5.51
N GLU A 22 13.26 8.65 -4.31
CA GLU A 22 14.56 8.57 -3.63
C GLU A 22 14.67 7.38 -2.65
N LEU A 23 13.61 6.58 -2.47
CA LEU A 23 13.63 5.45 -1.55
C LEU A 23 14.38 4.27 -2.15
N LEU A 24 15.39 3.79 -1.43
CA LEU A 24 16.09 2.56 -1.77
C LEU A 24 15.21 1.35 -1.42
N GLU A 25 14.93 0.51 -2.42
CA GLU A 25 14.26 -0.80 -2.27
C GLU A 25 12.95 -0.74 -1.44
N PRO A 26 11.93 0.04 -1.86
CA PRO A 26 10.66 0.10 -1.16
C PRO A 26 9.90 -1.22 -1.28
N LEU A 27 9.32 -1.67 -0.18
CA LEU A 27 8.48 -2.86 -0.06
C LEU A 27 7.12 -2.46 0.51
N VAL A 28 6.11 -3.29 0.30
CA VAL A 28 4.81 -3.16 0.99
C VAL A 28 4.46 -4.47 1.69
N SER A 29 3.72 -4.38 2.80
CA SER A 29 3.25 -5.56 3.52
C SER A 29 2.00 -6.14 2.84
N ALA A 30 1.78 -7.45 2.95
CA ALA A 30 0.49 -8.05 2.59
C ALA A 30 -0.68 -7.46 3.39
N VAL A 31 -0.42 -6.97 4.62
CA VAL A 31 -1.42 -6.23 5.42
C VAL A 31 -1.83 -4.93 4.71
N THR A 32 -0.87 -4.20 4.15
CA THR A 32 -1.12 -2.97 3.39
C THR A 32 -1.97 -3.22 2.15
N ILE A 33 -1.73 -4.32 1.43
CA ILE A 33 -2.61 -4.74 0.32
C ILE A 33 -4.05 -4.97 0.79
N GLY A 34 -4.21 -5.66 1.93
CA GLY A 34 -5.51 -5.88 2.55
C GLY A 34 -6.22 -4.57 2.95
N GLU A 35 -5.49 -3.63 3.53
CA GLU A 35 -6.04 -2.32 3.93
C GLU A 35 -6.46 -1.48 2.73
N LEU A 36 -5.67 -1.45 1.66
CA LEU A 36 -6.02 -0.74 0.42
C LEU A 36 -7.23 -1.38 -0.27
N SER A 37 -7.29 -2.73 -0.30
CA SER A 37 -8.44 -3.48 -0.82
C SER A 37 -9.72 -3.16 -0.04
N LEU A 38 -9.65 -3.16 1.29
CA LEU A 38 -10.76 -2.73 2.13
C LEU A 38 -11.14 -1.26 1.86
N GLY A 39 -10.15 -0.41 1.60
CA GLY A 39 -10.35 0.96 1.14
C GLY A 39 -11.24 1.03 -0.11
N VAL A 40 -10.99 0.22 -1.14
CA VAL A 40 -11.83 0.19 -2.35
C VAL A 40 -13.29 -0.13 -2.01
N GLU A 41 -13.52 -1.15 -1.18
CA GLU A 41 -14.86 -1.58 -0.79
C GLU A 41 -15.62 -0.52 0.03
N LEU A 42 -14.89 0.26 0.85
CA LEU A 42 -15.45 1.32 1.69
C LEU A 42 -15.51 2.71 1.00
N ALA A 43 -15.27 2.79 -0.31
CA ALA A 43 -15.40 4.04 -1.06
C ALA A 43 -16.85 4.58 -1.04
N ARG A 44 -17.01 5.90 -0.92
CA ARG A 44 -18.33 6.54 -0.79
C ARG A 44 -19.04 6.78 -2.11
N ASP A 45 -18.26 6.94 -3.18
CA ASP A 45 -18.73 7.23 -4.53
C ASP A 45 -17.84 6.54 -5.57
N VAL A 46 -18.25 6.64 -6.84
CA VAL A 46 -17.60 5.94 -7.96
C VAL A 46 -16.22 6.52 -8.23
N GLU A 47 -16.07 7.83 -8.08
CA GLU A 47 -14.81 8.54 -8.26
C GLU A 47 -13.78 8.13 -7.21
N GLU A 48 -14.16 8.08 -5.93
CA GLU A 48 -13.32 7.60 -4.83
C GLU A 48 -12.96 6.12 -5.01
N ARG A 49 -13.91 5.30 -5.46
CA ARG A 49 -13.65 3.88 -5.75
C ARG A 49 -12.60 3.72 -6.84
N ALA A 50 -12.79 4.39 -7.98
CA ALA A 50 -11.86 4.32 -9.11
C ALA A 50 -10.46 4.81 -8.74
N ALA A 51 -10.36 5.88 -7.94
CA ALA A 51 -9.07 6.37 -7.44
C ALA A 51 -8.36 5.33 -6.54
N ARG A 52 -9.09 4.70 -5.61
CA ARG A 52 -8.54 3.67 -4.73
C ARG A 52 -8.17 2.39 -5.48
N GLU A 53 -8.95 1.99 -6.49
CA GLU A 53 -8.63 0.86 -7.38
C GLU A 53 -7.33 1.11 -8.13
N ALA A 54 -7.15 2.31 -8.71
CA ALA A 54 -5.91 2.68 -9.37
C ALA A 54 -4.71 2.70 -8.39
N THR A 55 -4.90 3.16 -7.15
CA THR A 55 -3.87 3.08 -6.11
C THR A 55 -3.50 1.62 -5.80
N LEU A 56 -4.49 0.76 -5.60
CA LEU A 56 -4.27 -0.66 -5.30
C LEU A 56 -3.51 -1.35 -6.44
N GLU A 57 -3.95 -1.19 -7.68
CA GLU A 57 -3.29 -1.77 -8.86
C GLU A 57 -1.85 -1.27 -9.01
N ALA A 58 -1.61 0.04 -8.81
CA ALA A 58 -0.27 0.61 -8.85
C ALA A 58 0.65 0.07 -7.74
N VAL A 59 0.08 -0.26 -6.58
CA VAL A 59 0.83 -0.82 -5.45
C VAL A 59 1.16 -2.30 -5.70
N GLU A 60 0.17 -3.10 -6.12
CA GLU A 60 0.35 -4.53 -6.42
C GLU A 60 1.33 -4.78 -7.57
N SER A 61 1.34 -3.90 -8.58
CA SER A 61 2.24 -4.00 -9.73
C SER A 61 3.62 -3.37 -9.50
N GLY A 62 3.73 -2.44 -8.53
CA GLY A 62 4.89 -1.56 -8.38
C GLY A 62 5.83 -1.89 -7.22
N PHE A 63 5.40 -2.72 -6.26
CA PHE A 63 6.19 -3.06 -5.08
C PHE A 63 6.26 -4.55 -4.82
N ASP A 64 7.40 -5.02 -4.31
CA ASP A 64 7.53 -6.38 -3.82
C ASP A 64 6.76 -6.52 -2.49
N VAL A 65 6.05 -7.64 -2.35
CA VAL A 65 5.31 -8.01 -1.15
C VAL A 65 5.99 -9.22 -0.49
N PRO A 66 6.72 -9.03 0.62
CA PRO A 66 7.32 -10.15 1.34
C PRO A 66 6.26 -11.07 1.94
N ASP A 67 6.56 -12.36 2.01
CA ASP A 67 5.73 -13.34 2.71
C ASP A 67 5.60 -12.97 4.19
N VAL A 68 4.38 -13.05 4.72
CA VAL A 68 4.14 -12.95 6.15
C VAL A 68 4.40 -14.32 6.78
N ASP A 69 5.39 -14.39 7.67
CA ASP A 69 5.81 -15.62 8.31
C ASP A 69 5.61 -15.60 9.84
N HIS A 70 5.98 -16.70 10.48
CA HIS A 70 5.88 -16.87 11.93
C HIS A 70 6.74 -15.87 12.72
N GLY A 71 7.84 -15.36 12.15
CA GLY A 71 8.67 -14.36 12.79
C GLY A 71 7.94 -13.03 12.92
N VAL A 72 7.18 -12.65 11.88
CA VAL A 72 6.31 -11.46 11.91
C VAL A 72 5.14 -11.67 12.87
N GLY A 73 4.51 -12.86 12.86
CA GLY A 73 3.34 -13.15 13.70
C GLY A 73 3.58 -13.12 15.21
N LEU A 74 4.83 -13.30 15.66
CA LEU A 74 5.22 -13.24 17.08
C LEU A 74 5.59 -11.83 17.58
N ALA A 75 5.65 -10.84 16.69
CA ALA A 75 6.05 -9.47 17.03
C ALA A 75 4.91 -8.64 17.68
N TYR A 76 3.73 -9.24 17.84
CA TYR A 76 2.52 -8.67 18.48
C TYR A 76 2.13 -9.49 19.71
#